data_AF-A0A6B2CH98-F1
#
_entry.id   AF-A0A6B2CH98-F1
#
_cell.length_a   1.000
_cell.length_b   1.000
_cell.length_c   1.000
_cell.angle_alpha   90.00
_cell.angle_beta   90.00
_cell.angle_gamma   90.00
#
_symmetry.space_group_name_H-M   'P 1'
#
loop_
_entity.id
_entity.type
_entity.pdbx_description
1 polymer ?
#
loop_
_entity_poly.entity_id
_entity_poly.type
_entity_poly.pdbx_seq_one_letter_code
_entity_poly.pdbx_strand_id
1 'polypeptide(L)'
;MVRDYGVRGSQLWLHGEIHITVPLDIYYEHMARHRRNAGRLFGGVDVNADRINLAIIDESGELIDHRTFWFSEASRKGFSKHSAWSIVGMRIHEMLNYAYHHGVKTLFLENPEILGRLRLMWVRSGDRKHENYNHKVSIFRSTIIEKIALKAPLYGIEVKYINPKGTTNSKEHDELMKRYGLDRHTASAYLIALKELTHQQK
;
A
#
# COMPACT_ATOMS: atom_id res chain seq x y z
N MET A 1 -27.62 -2.03 9.93
CA MET A 1 -28.13 -1.98 11.31
C MET A 1 -28.45 -0.54 11.65
N VAL A 2 -29.71 -0.24 11.97
CA VAL A 2 -30.12 1.08 12.46
C VAL A 2 -29.52 1.26 13.86
N ARG A 3 -28.83 2.38 14.08
CA ARG A 3 -28.14 2.71 15.32
C ARG A 3 -28.88 3.76 16.14
N ASP A 4 -29.56 4.70 15.49
CA ASP A 4 -30.28 5.78 16.14
C ASP A 4 -31.38 6.34 15.23
N TYR A 5 -32.35 7.04 15.79
CA TYR A 5 -33.37 7.75 15.01
C TYR A 5 -33.83 9.03 15.71
N GLY A 6 -34.26 10.02 14.93
CA GLY A 6 -34.79 11.29 15.44
C GLY A 6 -35.95 11.80 14.60
N VAL A 7 -36.85 12.57 15.20
CA VAL A 7 -37.96 13.20 14.47
C VAL A 7 -37.83 14.71 14.58
N ARG A 8 -37.78 15.41 13.44
CA ARG A 8 -37.76 16.88 13.39
C ARG A 8 -38.70 17.37 12.29
N GLY A 9 -39.66 18.22 12.66
CA GLY A 9 -40.64 18.76 11.71
C GLY A 9 -41.46 17.68 10.99
N SER A 10 -41.90 16.64 11.72
CA SER A 10 -42.65 15.49 11.18
C SER A 10 -41.89 14.59 10.20
N GLN A 11 -40.56 14.76 10.05
CA GLN A 11 -39.71 13.85 9.29
C GLN A 11 -38.87 12.96 10.22
N LEU A 12 -38.86 11.66 9.93
CA LEU A 12 -38.05 10.65 10.60
C LEU A 12 -36.65 10.58 9.97
N TRP A 13 -35.63 10.75 10.79
CA TRP A 13 -34.23 10.61 10.45
C TRP A 13 -33.71 9.30 11.05
N LEU A 14 -33.17 8.41 10.22
CA LEU A 14 -32.58 7.15 10.66
C LEU A 14 -31.07 7.21 10.48
N HIS A 15 -30.33 7.01 11.57
CA HIS A 15 -28.88 6.80 11.55
C HIS A 15 -28.62 5.30 11.62
N GLY A 16 -27.85 4.78 10.67
CA GLY A 16 -27.50 3.37 10.64
C GLY A 16 -26.37 3.09 9.67
N GLU A 17 -25.89 1.85 9.70
CA GLU A 17 -24.88 1.36 8.77
C GLU A 17 -25.50 0.37 7.80
N ILE A 18 -25.19 0.53 6.51
CA ILE A 18 -25.57 -0.41 5.46
C ILE A 18 -24.30 -1.19 5.10
N HIS A 19 -24.36 -2.51 5.20
CA HIS A 19 -23.30 -3.39 4.71
C HIS A 19 -23.70 -3.84 3.30
N ILE A 20 -22.86 -3.53 2.32
CA ILE A 20 -23.05 -3.91 0.93
C ILE A 20 -21.86 -4.76 0.53
N THR A 21 -22.13 -5.92 -0.04
CA THR A 21 -21.12 -6.75 -0.71
C THR A 21 -21.32 -6.58 -2.21
N VAL A 22 -20.29 -6.13 -2.90
CA VAL A 22 -20.31 -5.91 -4.35
C VAL A 22 -19.34 -6.89 -5.00
N PRO A 23 -19.75 -7.61 -6.06
CA PRO A 23 -18.83 -8.41 -6.87
C PRO A 23 -17.66 -7.56 -7.38
N LEU A 24 -16.45 -8.12 -7.36
CA LEU A 24 -15.23 -7.35 -7.63
C LEU A 24 -15.13 -6.83 -9.07
N ASP A 25 -15.64 -7.62 -10.02
CA ASP A 25 -15.81 -7.27 -11.43
C ASP A 25 -16.70 -6.04 -11.59
N ILE A 26 -17.87 -6.02 -10.95
CA ILE A 26 -18.80 -4.88 -10.95
C ILE A 26 -18.13 -3.64 -10.32
N TYR A 27 -17.39 -3.83 -9.22
CA TYR A 27 -16.64 -2.74 -8.60
C TYR A 27 -15.62 -2.14 -9.58
N TYR A 28 -14.84 -2.96 -10.28
CA TYR A 28 -13.85 -2.48 -11.25
C TYR A 28 -14.47 -1.82 -12.48
N GLU A 29 -15.58 -2.35 -12.98
CA GLU A 29 -16.29 -1.78 -14.13
C GLU A 29 -16.76 -0.33 -13.85
N HIS A 30 -17.35 -0.10 -12.67
CA HIS A 30 -17.96 1.19 -12.36
C HIS A 30 -17.03 2.18 -11.65
N MET A 31 -16.02 1.71 -10.92
CA MET A 31 -15.13 2.59 -10.13
C MET A 31 -13.82 2.92 -10.83
N ALA A 32 -13.62 2.43 -12.06
CA ALA A 32 -12.43 2.72 -12.86
C ALA A 32 -12.19 4.24 -12.99
N ARG A 33 -10.99 4.68 -12.61
CA ARG A 33 -10.50 6.05 -12.78
C ARG A 33 -9.85 6.23 -14.14
N HIS A 34 -9.07 5.23 -14.56
CA HIS A 34 -8.41 5.20 -15.86
C HIS A 34 -8.66 3.85 -16.52
N ARG A 35 -9.27 3.86 -17.71
CA ARG A 35 -9.65 2.64 -18.44
C ARG A 35 -8.50 1.97 -19.17
N ARG A 36 -7.43 2.73 -19.48
CA ARG A 36 -6.25 2.24 -20.20
C ARG A 36 -5.01 2.86 -19.58
N ASN A 37 -3.95 2.07 -19.52
CA ASN A 37 -2.64 2.51 -19.09
C ASN A 37 -1.63 2.07 -20.16
N ALA A 38 -1.03 3.05 -20.84
CA ALA A 38 0.00 2.83 -21.86
C ALA A 38 1.43 3.01 -21.29
N GLY A 39 1.55 3.05 -19.97
CA GLY A 39 2.81 3.11 -19.27
C GLY A 39 3.72 1.93 -19.59
N ARG A 40 4.99 2.08 -19.23
CA ARG A 40 6.03 1.05 -19.39
C ARG A 40 6.96 0.96 -18.18
N LEU A 41 6.81 1.87 -17.22
CA LEU A 41 7.64 1.91 -16.02
C LEU A 41 7.10 0.96 -14.96
N PHE A 42 7.97 0.68 -14.00
CA PHE A 42 7.68 -0.18 -12.87
C PHE A 42 7.73 0.63 -11.58
N GLY A 43 6.77 0.41 -10.68
CA GLY A 43 6.72 1.06 -9.38
C GLY A 43 6.98 0.06 -8.27
N GLY A 44 7.92 0.31 -7.37
CA GLY A 44 8.07 -0.44 -6.13
C GLY A 44 7.48 0.34 -4.96
N VAL A 45 6.79 -0.34 -4.04
CA VAL A 45 6.14 0.32 -2.90
C VAL A 45 6.59 -0.26 -1.57
N ASP A 46 7.12 0.61 -0.70
CA ASP A 46 7.38 0.32 0.71
C ASP A 46 6.30 0.97 1.60
N VAL A 47 5.54 0.14 2.30
CA VAL A 47 4.45 0.57 3.19
C VAL A 47 4.94 0.60 4.63
N ASN A 48 4.71 1.69 5.34
CA ASN A 48 4.97 1.85 6.78
C ASN A 48 3.68 2.27 7.54
N ALA A 49 3.79 2.44 8.86
CA ALA A 49 2.64 2.79 9.70
C ALA A 49 2.13 4.23 9.51
N ASP A 50 2.96 5.11 8.94
CA ASP A 50 2.75 6.56 8.83
C ASP A 50 3.01 7.10 7.42
N ARG A 51 3.50 6.26 6.50
CA ARG A 51 3.85 6.65 5.13
C ARG A 51 3.76 5.48 4.14
N ILE A 52 3.63 5.83 2.87
CA ILE A 52 3.87 4.93 1.73
C ILE A 52 4.96 5.57 0.87
N ASN A 53 6.00 4.81 0.51
CA ASN A 53 7.06 5.25 -0.39
C ASN A 53 6.91 4.55 -1.72
N LEU A 54 6.98 5.32 -2.80
CA LEU A 54 6.95 4.84 -4.18
C LEU A 54 8.31 5.15 -4.81
N ALA A 55 8.93 4.15 -5.41
CA ALA A 55 10.07 4.31 -6.32
C ALA A 55 9.65 3.88 -7.72
N ILE A 56 9.99 4.65 -8.73
CA ILE A 56 9.63 4.41 -10.12
C ILE A 56 10.92 4.14 -10.89
N ILE A 57 10.98 3.00 -11.56
CA ILE A 57 12.13 2.58 -12.35
C ILE A 57 11.72 2.26 -13.79
N ASP A 58 12.67 2.33 -14.70
CA ASP A 58 12.49 1.87 -16.07
C ASP A 58 12.85 0.38 -16.24
N GLU A 59 12.85 -0.08 -17.49
CA GLU A 59 13.17 -1.47 -17.87
C GLU A 59 14.65 -1.85 -17.71
N SER A 60 15.54 -0.86 -17.55
CA SER A 60 16.95 -1.06 -17.27
C SER A 60 17.24 -1.13 -15.76
N GLY A 61 16.26 -0.74 -14.94
CA GLY A 61 16.39 -0.64 -13.49
C GLY A 61 16.91 0.71 -13.02
N GLU A 62 16.95 1.72 -13.90
CA GLU A 62 17.30 3.09 -13.54
C GLU A 62 16.16 3.73 -12.76
N LEU A 63 16.49 4.45 -11.68
CA LEU A 63 15.51 5.21 -10.91
C LEU A 63 15.10 6.45 -11.69
N ILE A 64 13.85 6.50 -12.13
CA ILE A 64 13.26 7.62 -12.84
C ILE A 64 12.75 8.68 -11.87
N ASP A 65 12.07 8.24 -10.81
CA ASP A 65 11.49 9.15 -9.81
C ASP A 65 11.16 8.41 -8.51
N HIS A 66 10.96 9.15 -7.42
CA HIS A 66 10.47 8.62 -6.16
C HIS A 66 9.63 9.63 -5.39
N ARG A 67 8.66 9.14 -4.61
CA ARG A 67 7.81 10.00 -3.78
C ARG A 67 7.33 9.31 -2.52
N THR A 68 7.32 10.07 -1.42
CA THR A 68 6.74 9.64 -0.14
C THR A 68 5.40 10.31 0.10
N PHE A 69 4.40 9.49 0.47
CA PHE A 69 3.04 9.90 0.80
C PHE A 69 2.83 9.73 2.31
N TRP A 70 2.91 10.84 3.04
CA TRP A 70 2.79 10.87 4.50
C TRP A 70 1.32 10.89 4.96
N PHE A 71 1.03 10.15 6.02
CA PHE A 71 -0.24 10.15 6.76
C PHE A 71 0.05 10.01 8.26
N SER A 72 1.05 10.72 8.76
CA SER A 72 1.48 10.63 10.16
C SER A 72 0.36 11.00 11.13
N GLU A 73 -0.57 11.87 10.72
CA GLU A 73 -1.79 12.19 11.46
C GLU A 73 -2.67 10.98 11.76
N ALA A 74 -2.73 10.00 10.85
CA ALA A 74 -3.50 8.77 11.03
C ALA A 74 -2.85 7.81 12.03
N SER A 75 -1.56 7.99 12.34
CA SER A 75 -0.80 7.16 13.29
C SER A 75 -0.80 7.71 14.72
N ARG A 76 -1.41 8.89 14.96
CA ARG A 76 -1.45 9.54 16.27
C ARG A 76 -2.32 8.75 17.27
N LYS A 77 -1.86 8.68 18.52
CA LYS A 77 -2.58 8.02 19.62
C LYS A 77 -3.94 8.70 19.84
N GLY A 78 -5.02 7.91 19.85
CA GLY A 78 -6.40 8.40 20.04
C GLY A 78 -7.12 8.79 18.73
N PHE A 79 -6.49 8.66 17.57
CA PHE A 79 -7.15 8.91 16.30
C PHE A 79 -8.22 7.84 16.02
N SER A 80 -9.39 8.27 15.54
CA SER A 80 -10.47 7.33 15.25
C SER A 80 -10.03 6.39 14.11
N LYS A 81 -10.27 5.08 14.25
CA LYS A 81 -9.92 4.10 13.20
C LYS A 81 -10.57 4.45 11.87
N HIS A 82 -11.80 4.96 11.90
CA HIS A 82 -12.53 5.30 10.69
C HIS A 82 -11.88 6.49 9.97
N SER A 83 -11.55 7.55 10.71
CA SER A 83 -10.84 8.71 10.18
C SER A 83 -9.46 8.33 9.65
N ALA A 84 -8.73 7.45 10.36
CA ALA A 84 -7.42 6.95 9.91
C ALA A 84 -7.53 6.32 8.51
N TRP A 85 -8.53 5.47 8.32
CA TRP A 85 -8.74 4.79 7.04
C TRP A 85 -9.16 5.72 5.90
N SER A 86 -9.89 6.79 6.19
CA SER A 86 -10.20 7.81 5.17
C SER A 86 -8.93 8.51 4.68
N ILE A 87 -8.05 8.91 5.59
CA ILE A 87 -6.78 9.57 5.26
C ILE A 87 -5.87 8.62 4.48
N VAL A 88 -5.65 7.41 5.00
CA VAL A 88 -4.84 6.38 4.33
C VAL A 88 -5.41 6.06 2.96
N GLY A 89 -6.73 5.92 2.85
CA GLY A 89 -7.42 5.67 1.58
C GLY A 89 -7.23 6.78 0.56
N MET A 90 -7.20 8.05 1.00
CA MET A 90 -6.88 9.21 0.18
C MET A 90 -5.42 9.16 -0.30
N ARG A 91 -4.46 8.90 0.60
CA ARG A 91 -3.04 8.78 0.23
C ARG A 91 -2.74 7.65 -0.74
N ILE A 92 -3.45 6.52 -0.63
CA ILE A 92 -3.37 5.43 -1.62
C ILE A 92 -3.84 5.94 -2.99
N HIS A 93 -4.93 6.68 -3.06
CA HIS A 93 -5.40 7.25 -4.33
C HIS A 93 -4.43 8.28 -4.90
N GLU A 94 -3.86 9.15 -4.07
CA GLU A 94 -2.81 10.10 -4.48
C GLU A 94 -1.61 9.36 -5.07
N MET A 95 -1.13 8.31 -4.39
CA MET A 95 0.00 7.50 -4.86
C MET A 95 -0.29 6.80 -6.18
N LEU A 96 -1.43 6.14 -6.31
CA LEU A 96 -1.81 5.44 -7.56
C LEU A 96 -2.01 6.42 -8.71
N ASN A 97 -2.59 7.60 -8.44
CA ASN A 97 -2.73 8.64 -9.44
C ASN A 97 -1.37 9.17 -9.88
N TYR A 98 -0.45 9.38 -8.93
CA TYR A 98 0.92 9.78 -9.23
C TYR A 98 1.63 8.75 -10.11
N ALA A 99 1.61 7.48 -9.69
CA ALA A 99 2.21 6.38 -10.43
C ALA A 99 1.67 6.31 -11.88
N TYR A 100 0.35 6.38 -12.05
CA TYR A 100 -0.28 6.38 -13.38
C TYR A 100 0.23 7.51 -14.27
N HIS A 101 0.25 8.75 -13.77
CA HIS A 101 0.69 9.91 -14.57
C HIS A 101 2.19 9.88 -14.89
N HIS A 102 2.99 9.15 -14.11
CA HIS A 102 4.41 8.93 -14.38
C HIS A 102 4.64 7.71 -15.29
N GLY A 103 3.58 7.08 -15.80
CA GLY A 103 3.69 5.97 -16.76
C GLY A 103 4.05 4.63 -16.12
N VAL A 104 3.76 4.46 -14.82
CA VAL A 104 3.86 3.15 -14.16
C VAL A 104 2.76 2.24 -14.69
N LYS A 105 3.17 1.10 -15.27
CA LYS A 105 2.27 0.03 -15.73
C LYS A 105 2.07 -1.03 -14.66
N THR A 106 3.16 -1.40 -14.00
CA THR A 106 3.20 -2.52 -13.07
C THR A 106 3.75 -2.04 -11.74
N LEU A 107 3.06 -2.41 -10.66
CA LEU A 107 3.39 -2.02 -9.30
C LEU A 107 3.70 -3.26 -8.46
N PHE A 108 4.84 -3.23 -7.79
CA PHE A 108 5.39 -4.30 -7.00
C PHE A 108 5.13 -4.05 -5.51
N LEU A 109 4.49 -5.01 -4.85
CA LEU A 109 4.13 -4.97 -3.43
C LEU A 109 4.76 -6.14 -2.68
N GLU A 110 5.10 -5.96 -1.41
CA GLU A 110 5.39 -7.10 -0.53
C GLU A 110 4.17 -8.03 -0.42
N ASN A 111 4.38 -9.36 -0.50
CA ASN A 111 3.28 -10.31 -0.41
C ASN A 111 2.64 -10.32 1.00
N PRO A 112 1.34 -9.94 1.14
CA PRO A 112 0.67 -9.89 2.43
C PRO A 112 0.47 -11.28 3.06
N GLU A 113 0.39 -12.36 2.29
CA GLU A 113 0.29 -13.73 2.82
C GLU A 113 1.58 -14.20 3.50
N ILE A 114 2.73 -13.81 2.94
CA ILE A 114 4.03 -14.09 3.56
C ILE A 114 4.16 -13.30 4.87
N LEU A 115 3.70 -12.05 4.88
CA LEU A 115 3.59 -11.25 6.11
C LEU A 115 2.61 -11.87 7.11
N GLY A 116 1.50 -12.44 6.64
CA GLY A 116 0.51 -13.16 7.45
C GLY A 116 1.04 -14.47 8.05
N ARG A 117 1.89 -15.20 7.33
CA ARG A 117 2.57 -16.42 7.82
C ARG A 117 3.68 -16.08 8.81
N LEU A 118 4.47 -15.03 8.56
CA LEU A 118 5.45 -14.50 9.52
C LEU A 118 4.77 -14.07 10.82
N ARG A 119 3.61 -13.39 10.72
CA ARG A 119 2.73 -13.06 11.86
C ARG A 119 2.35 -14.31 12.66
N LEU A 120 1.91 -15.39 12.00
CA LEU A 120 1.56 -16.63 12.69
C LEU A 120 2.76 -17.28 13.40
N MET A 121 3.95 -17.23 12.80
CA MET A 121 5.17 -17.76 13.42
C MET A 121 5.61 -16.92 14.62
N TRP A 122 5.57 -15.58 14.56
CA TRP A 122 5.91 -14.73 15.70
C TRP A 122 4.98 -14.92 16.89
N VAL A 123 3.68 -15.13 16.63
CA VAL A 123 2.71 -15.49 17.67
C VAL A 123 3.05 -16.84 18.33
N ARG A 124 3.61 -17.79 17.58
CA ARG A 124 3.98 -19.13 18.07
C ARG A 124 5.35 -19.19 18.76
N SER A 125 6.31 -18.38 18.34
CA SER A 125 7.71 -18.43 18.81
C SER A 125 7.98 -17.65 20.10
N GLY A 126 7.00 -16.92 20.65
CA GLY A 126 7.14 -16.27 21.95
C GLY A 126 8.24 -15.21 22.05
N ASP A 127 8.72 -14.69 20.91
CA ASP A 127 9.79 -13.70 20.85
C ASP A 127 9.20 -12.29 21.07
N ARG A 128 8.75 -12.05 22.30
CA ARG A 128 7.89 -10.94 22.74
C ARG A 128 8.62 -9.62 22.98
N LYS A 129 9.55 -9.22 22.12
CA LYS A 129 10.15 -7.87 22.25
C LYS A 129 9.17 -6.83 21.68
N HIS A 130 8.38 -6.22 22.59
CA HIS A 130 7.32 -5.21 22.35
C HIS A 130 6.12 -5.68 21.48
N GLU A 131 5.46 -6.73 21.95
CA GLU A 131 4.54 -7.61 21.23
C GLU A 131 3.28 -6.93 20.62
N ASN A 132 2.63 -6.02 21.36
CA ASN A 132 1.34 -5.45 20.92
C ASN A 132 1.49 -4.36 19.84
N TYR A 133 2.61 -3.64 19.82
CA TYR A 133 2.87 -2.57 18.86
C TYR A 133 3.29 -3.16 17.51
N ASN A 134 4.23 -4.11 17.51
CA ASN A 134 4.70 -4.76 16.29
C ASN A 134 3.59 -5.55 15.58
N HIS A 135 2.72 -6.23 16.33
CA HIS A 135 1.56 -6.93 15.76
C HIS A 135 0.54 -5.96 15.13
N LYS A 136 0.23 -4.83 15.79
CA LYS A 136 -0.68 -3.80 15.23
C LYS A 136 -0.08 -3.16 13.98
N VAL A 137 1.20 -2.83 14.00
CA VAL A 137 1.93 -2.26 12.85
C VAL A 137 1.92 -3.24 11.69
N SER A 138 2.16 -4.53 11.94
CA SER A 138 2.12 -5.57 10.90
C SER A 138 0.72 -5.71 10.29
N ILE A 139 -0.34 -5.80 11.10
CA ILE A 139 -1.73 -5.85 10.58
C ILE A 139 -2.05 -4.61 9.75
N PHE A 140 -1.65 -3.44 10.24
CA PHE A 140 -1.92 -2.17 9.57
C PHE A 140 -1.22 -2.09 8.21
N ARG A 141 0.07 -2.48 8.13
CA ARG A 141 0.84 -2.56 6.87
C ARG A 141 0.19 -3.53 5.87
N SER A 142 -0.13 -4.76 6.29
CA SER A 142 -0.77 -5.75 5.40
C SER A 142 -2.11 -5.24 4.86
N THR A 143 -2.92 -4.60 5.71
CA THR A 143 -4.22 -4.05 5.29
C THR A 143 -4.06 -2.90 4.28
N ILE A 144 -3.00 -2.08 4.40
CA ILE A 144 -2.69 -1.05 3.41
C ILE A 144 -2.27 -1.68 2.08
N ILE A 145 -1.41 -2.69 2.10
CA ILE A 145 -0.98 -3.43 0.90
C ILE A 145 -2.18 -4.01 0.16
N GLU A 146 -3.09 -4.69 0.88
CA GLU A 146 -4.33 -5.23 0.32
C GLU A 146 -5.21 -4.13 -0.33
N LYS A 147 -5.32 -2.96 0.32
CA LYS A 147 -6.08 -1.83 -0.23
C LYS A 147 -5.41 -1.22 -1.46
N ILE A 148 -4.08 -1.18 -1.52
CA ILE A 148 -3.35 -0.76 -2.72
C ILE A 148 -3.64 -1.76 -3.84
N ALA A 149 -3.49 -3.05 -3.58
CA ALA A 149 -3.75 -4.11 -4.55
C ALA A 149 -5.18 -4.08 -5.10
N LEU A 150 -6.16 -3.86 -4.21
CA LEU A 150 -7.56 -3.72 -4.59
C LEU A 150 -7.81 -2.48 -5.47
N LYS A 151 -7.09 -1.37 -5.24
CA LYS A 151 -7.36 -0.08 -5.91
C LYS A 151 -6.51 0.16 -7.15
N ALA A 152 -5.35 -0.46 -7.29
CA ALA A 152 -4.46 -0.27 -8.43
C ALA A 152 -5.13 -0.59 -9.79
N PRO A 153 -5.96 -1.64 -9.93
CA PRO A 153 -6.69 -1.89 -11.18
C PRO A 153 -7.61 -0.74 -11.61
N LEU A 154 -8.10 0.07 -10.66
CA LEU A 154 -8.91 1.27 -10.98
C LEU A 154 -8.12 2.31 -11.78
N TYR A 155 -6.79 2.25 -11.74
CA TYR A 155 -5.87 3.11 -12.49
C TYR A 155 -5.27 2.38 -13.70
N GLY A 156 -5.75 1.18 -14.03
CA GLY A 156 -5.13 0.34 -15.05
C GLY A 156 -3.70 -0.06 -14.70
N ILE A 157 -3.35 -0.10 -13.41
CA ILE A 157 -2.02 -0.52 -12.93
C ILE A 157 -2.12 -1.99 -12.52
N GLU A 158 -1.24 -2.82 -13.09
CA GLU A 158 -1.08 -4.23 -12.72
C GLU A 158 -0.34 -4.33 -11.38
N VAL A 159 -0.72 -5.28 -10.52
CA VAL A 159 -0.03 -5.52 -9.25
C VAL A 159 0.63 -6.88 -9.26
N LYS A 160 1.91 -6.90 -8.91
CA LYS A 160 2.69 -8.13 -8.72
C LYS A 160 3.23 -8.16 -7.29
N TYR A 161 3.20 -9.34 -6.68
CA TYR A 161 3.68 -9.53 -5.31
C TYR A 161 5.10 -10.08 -5.29
N ILE A 162 5.90 -9.57 -4.35
CA ILE A 162 7.28 -9.98 -4.15
C ILE A 162 7.44 -10.76 -2.85
N ASN A 163 8.45 -11.63 -2.79
CA ASN A 163 8.81 -12.27 -1.54
C ASN A 163 9.70 -11.34 -0.69
N PRO A 164 9.29 -10.98 0.54
CA PRO A 164 10.00 -10.02 1.40
C PRO A 164 11.39 -10.50 1.86
N LYS A 165 11.79 -11.75 1.60
CA LYS A 165 13.15 -12.22 1.96
C LYS A 165 14.24 -11.40 1.25
N GLY A 166 15.06 -10.70 2.05
CA GLY A 166 16.34 -10.11 1.64
C GLY A 166 16.35 -8.58 1.42
N THR A 167 15.27 -7.86 1.68
CA THR A 167 15.16 -6.42 1.33
C THR A 167 15.75 -5.44 2.36
N THR A 168 16.06 -5.88 3.59
CA THR A 168 16.24 -4.93 4.72
C THR A 168 17.66 -4.78 5.28
N ASN A 169 18.70 -5.44 4.72
CA ASN A 169 20.09 -5.36 5.22
C ASN A 169 21.13 -5.93 4.22
N SER A 170 21.06 -5.54 2.94
CA SER A 170 22.08 -5.93 1.95
C SER A 170 23.07 -4.78 1.69
N LYS A 171 24.32 -5.07 1.33
CA LYS A 171 25.30 -4.04 0.89
C LYS A 171 24.75 -3.18 -0.25
N GLU A 172 23.91 -3.78 -1.11
CA GLU A 172 23.20 -3.08 -2.18
C GLU A 172 22.33 -1.94 -1.64
N HIS A 173 21.66 -2.13 -0.50
CA HIS A 173 20.85 -1.08 0.14
C HIS A 173 21.68 0.15 0.51
N ASP A 174 22.86 -0.06 1.11
CA ASP A 174 23.77 1.03 1.50
C ASP A 174 24.43 1.71 0.30
N GLU A 175 24.76 0.95 -0.73
CA GLU A 175 25.31 1.49 -1.99
C GLU A 175 24.27 2.30 -2.77
N LEU A 176 23.00 1.88 -2.77
CA LEU A 176 21.91 2.58 -3.41
C LEU A 176 21.55 3.89 -2.71
N MET A 177 21.52 3.89 -1.38
CA MET A 177 21.35 5.13 -0.60
C MET A 177 22.44 6.14 -0.93
N LYS A 178 23.70 5.69 -1.11
CA LYS A 178 24.82 6.56 -1.52
C LYS A 178 24.73 7.03 -2.96
N ARG A 179 24.34 6.15 -3.90
CA ARG A 179 24.31 6.45 -5.33
C ARG A 179 23.21 7.45 -5.70
N TYR A 180 22.02 7.29 -5.12
CA TYR A 180 20.83 8.06 -5.48
C TYR A 180 20.39 9.04 -4.37
N GLY A 181 21.11 9.12 -3.24
CA GLY A 181 20.76 10.01 -2.13
C GLY A 181 19.43 9.66 -1.45
N LEU A 182 18.96 8.42 -1.59
CA LEU A 182 17.65 7.99 -1.12
C LEU A 182 17.65 7.78 0.39
N ASP A 183 16.52 8.11 1.02
CA ASP A 183 16.28 7.62 2.37
C ASP A 183 16.09 6.10 2.37
N ARG A 184 16.32 5.48 3.54
CA ARG A 184 16.23 4.03 3.73
C ARG A 184 14.94 3.41 3.17
N HIS A 185 13.80 4.08 3.29
CA HIS A 185 12.53 3.52 2.87
C HIS A 185 12.31 3.66 1.36
N THR A 186 12.77 4.76 0.77
CA THR A 186 12.80 4.90 -0.68
C THR A 186 13.76 3.88 -1.31
N ALA A 187 14.90 3.61 -0.68
CA ALA A 187 15.81 2.55 -1.11
C ALA A 187 15.15 1.15 -1.03
N SER A 188 14.34 0.87 0.00
CA SER A 188 13.54 -0.36 0.06
C SER A 188 12.55 -0.45 -1.11
N ALA A 189 11.80 0.62 -1.39
CA ALA A 189 10.87 0.67 -2.51
C ALA A 189 11.57 0.42 -3.86
N TYR A 190 12.75 1.00 -4.07
CA TYR A 190 13.56 0.77 -5.27
C TYR A 190 14.02 -0.68 -5.40
N LEU A 191 14.54 -1.28 -4.32
CA LEU A 191 14.97 -2.68 -4.31
C LEU A 191 13.84 -3.65 -4.64
N ILE A 192 12.62 -3.37 -4.15
CA ILE A 192 11.42 -4.13 -4.47
C ILE A 192 11.18 -4.15 -5.99
N ALA A 193 11.31 -3.00 -6.65
CA ALA A 193 11.11 -2.91 -8.09
C ALA A 193 12.24 -3.61 -8.88
N LEU A 194 13.50 -3.37 -8.51
CA LEU A 194 14.67 -3.90 -9.21
C LEU A 194 14.75 -5.44 -9.15
N LYS A 195 14.41 -6.02 -8.00
CA LYS A 195 14.45 -7.47 -7.79
C LYS A 195 13.52 -8.20 -8.76
N GLU A 196 12.32 -7.68 -9.02
CA GLU A 196 11.39 -8.33 -9.93
C GLU A 196 11.73 -8.10 -11.40
N LEU A 197 12.24 -6.93 -11.74
CA LEU A 197 12.73 -6.66 -13.10
C LEU A 197 13.79 -7.69 -13.51
N THR A 198 14.73 -7.99 -12.60
CA THR A 198 15.79 -8.98 -12.82
C THR A 198 15.31 -10.44 -12.82
N HIS A 199 14.20 -10.76 -12.13
CA HIS A 199 13.58 -12.09 -12.19
C HIS A 199 12.76 -12.30 -13.46
N GLN A 200 12.18 -11.25 -14.05
CA GLN A 200 11.43 -11.32 -15.31
C GLN A 200 12.32 -11.44 -16.56
N GLN A 201 13.61 -11.12 -16.44
CA GLN A 201 14.60 -11.19 -17.54
C GLN A 201 15.31 -12.56 -17.64
N LYS A 202 15.00 -13.52 -16.76
CA LYS A 202 15.51 -14.90 -16.80
C LYS A 202 14.44 -15.87 -17.27
#